data_AF-A0A927A1U3-F1
#
_entry.id   AF-A0A927A1U3-F1
#
_cell.length_a   1.000
_cell.length_b   1.000
_cell.length_c   1.000
_cell.angle_alpha   90.00
_cell.angle_beta   90.00
_cell.angle_gamma   90.00
#
_symmetry.space_group_name_H-M   'P 1'
#
loop_
_entity.id
_entity.type
_entity.pdbx_description
1 polymer ?
#
loop_
_entity_poly.entity_id
_entity_poly.type
_entity_poly.pdbx_seq_one_letter_code
_entity_poly.pdbx_strand_id
1 'polypeptide(L)'
;MKRNQQQTKTLEKAMEYQGKENTIKRKSNQQETKALEKVIGYQDKLRLMVLEVLREESGRELAAKARFNQEEFDWNEHNTEFRQDYTDTPINELLAYAKRFYGLKDLDAVRERRKAHKQQRAARFAEAS
;
A
#
# COMPACT_ATOMS: atom_id res chain seq x y z
N MET A 1 29.39 35.53 -57.37
CA MET A 1 28.15 35.16 -56.66
C MET A 1 28.39 34.03 -55.64
N LYS A 2 29.10 34.28 -54.52
CA LYS A 2 29.37 33.26 -53.47
C LYS A 2 29.42 33.84 -52.04
N ARG A 3 28.66 34.90 -51.74
CA ARG A 3 28.57 35.48 -50.38
C ARG A 3 27.21 35.31 -49.69
N ASN A 4 26.16 34.90 -50.42
CA ASN A 4 24.80 34.75 -49.88
C ASN A 4 24.42 33.34 -49.41
N GLN A 5 25.25 32.32 -49.60
CA GLN A 5 24.95 30.94 -49.13
C GLN A 5 25.54 30.61 -47.76
N GLN A 6 26.49 31.40 -47.26
CA GLN A 6 27.10 31.15 -45.95
C GLN A 6 26.31 31.82 -44.81
N GLN A 7 25.60 32.92 -45.07
CA GLN A 7 24.76 33.59 -44.08
C GLN A 7 23.44 32.84 -43.81
N THR A 8 22.84 32.18 -44.81
CA THR A 8 21.63 31.37 -44.60
C THR A 8 21.89 30.10 -43.79
N LYS A 9 23.04 29.45 -44.00
CA LYS A 9 23.45 28.26 -43.21
C LYS A 9 23.77 28.57 -41.75
N THR A 10 24.18 29.79 -41.41
CA THR A 10 24.45 30.17 -40.01
C THR A 10 23.15 30.51 -39.27
N LEU A 11 22.14 31.04 -39.97
CA LEU A 11 20.82 31.32 -39.41
C LEU A 11 19.99 30.05 -39.17
N GLU A 12 20.04 29.06 -40.08
CA GLU A 12 19.38 27.76 -39.86
C GLU A 12 19.97 27.02 -38.66
N LYS A 13 21.31 27.05 -38.49
CA LYS A 13 21.99 26.40 -37.36
C LYS A 13 21.75 27.12 -36.02
N ALA A 14 21.43 28.42 -36.04
CA ALA A 14 21.05 29.18 -34.85
C ALA A 14 19.58 28.96 -34.46
N MET A 15 18.69 28.73 -35.43
CA MET A 15 17.28 28.39 -35.18
C MET A 15 17.07 26.92 -34.78
N GLU A 16 17.96 26.00 -35.19
CA GLU A 16 17.95 24.61 -34.72
C GLU A 16 18.40 24.47 -33.24
N TYR A 17 19.07 25.50 -32.69
CA TYR A 17 19.54 25.53 -31.31
C TYR A 17 18.50 26.04 -30.28
N GLN A 18 17.31 26.48 -30.73
CA GLN A 18 16.21 26.90 -29.84
C GLN A 18 15.12 25.83 -29.64
N GLY A 19 15.28 24.64 -30.23
CA GLY A 19 14.37 23.50 -30.08
C GLY A 19 14.79 22.44 -29.05
N LYS A 20 15.71 22.77 -28.14
CA LYS A 20 16.02 21.90 -26.99
C LYS A 20 15.44 22.52 -25.75
N GLU A 21 14.14 22.31 -25.57
CA GLU A 21 13.52 22.35 -24.26
C GLU A 21 14.41 21.56 -23.30
N ASN A 22 15.09 22.28 -22.42
CA ASN A 22 15.63 21.76 -21.19
C ASN A 22 14.44 21.30 -20.35
N THR A 23 13.86 20.16 -20.72
CA THR A 23 13.16 19.33 -19.75
C THR A 23 14.26 18.84 -18.83
N ILE A 24 14.50 19.63 -17.78
CA ILE A 24 15.10 19.14 -16.56
C ILE A 24 14.19 18.00 -16.13
N LYS A 25 14.48 16.79 -16.62
CA LYS A 25 14.02 15.55 -16.01
C LYS A 25 14.64 15.59 -14.63
N ARG A 26 13.92 16.21 -13.69
CA ARG A 26 14.15 16.03 -12.27
C ARG A 26 14.18 14.52 -12.13
N LYS A 27 15.37 13.96 -11.93
CA LYS A 27 15.53 12.59 -11.46
C LYS A 27 14.83 12.57 -10.12
N SER A 28 13.53 12.30 -10.09
CA SER A 28 12.83 11.81 -8.90
C SER A 28 13.26 10.36 -8.67
N ASN A 29 14.57 10.16 -8.58
CA ASN A 29 15.19 8.95 -8.07
C ASN A 29 15.63 9.18 -6.62
N GLN A 30 15.06 10.19 -5.96
CA GLN A 30 14.89 10.10 -4.52
C GLN A 30 13.81 9.05 -4.31
N GLN A 31 14.26 7.81 -4.15
CA GLN A 31 13.49 6.75 -3.56
C GLN A 31 12.95 7.33 -2.25
N GLU A 32 11.69 7.78 -2.24
CA GLU A 32 11.06 8.33 -1.05
C GLU A 32 11.07 7.22 -0.01
N THR A 33 12.10 7.22 0.84
CA THR A 33 12.18 6.30 1.97
C THR A 33 11.03 6.70 2.87
N LYS A 34 9.97 5.89 2.88
CA LYS A 34 8.76 6.19 3.65
C LYS A 34 9.19 6.48 5.08
N ALA A 35 8.75 7.58 5.67
CA ALA A 35 9.17 7.98 7.01
C ALA A 35 9.02 6.84 8.04
N LEU A 36 7.97 6.02 7.89
CA LEU A 36 7.74 4.80 8.68
C LEU A 36 8.92 3.82 8.66
N GLU A 37 9.69 3.73 7.57
CA GLU A 37 10.86 2.87 7.50
C GLU A 37 12.00 3.32 8.41
N LYS A 38 12.01 4.59 8.82
CA LYS A 38 12.98 5.16 9.75
C LYS A 38 12.52 5.13 11.21
N VAL A 39 11.24 4.84 11.46
CA VAL A 39 10.61 4.98 12.79
C VAL A 39 10.26 3.64 13.42
N ILE A 40 9.89 2.62 12.64
CA ILE A 40 9.50 1.31 13.17
C ILE A 40 10.43 0.19 12.69
N GLY A 41 10.77 -0.71 13.62
CA GLY A 41 11.60 -1.87 13.33
C GLY A 41 10.94 -2.81 12.32
N TYR A 42 11.74 -3.64 11.65
CA TYR A 42 11.20 -4.63 10.71
C TYR A 42 10.25 -5.62 11.39
N GLN A 43 10.57 -6.04 12.61
CA GLN A 43 9.70 -6.92 13.40
C GLN A 43 8.35 -6.27 13.71
N ASP A 44 8.33 -4.98 14.06
CA ASP A 44 7.08 -4.25 14.31
C ASP A 44 6.24 -4.13 13.04
N LYS A 45 6.87 -3.93 11.88
CA LYS A 45 6.16 -3.92 10.59
C LYS A 45 5.45 -5.26 10.34
N LEU A 46 6.16 -6.37 10.58
CA LEU A 46 5.59 -7.70 10.42
C LEU A 46 4.46 -7.93 11.44
N ARG A 47 4.67 -7.53 12.70
CA ARG A 47 3.66 -7.62 13.75
C ARG A 47 2.38 -6.87 13.38
N LEU A 48 2.51 -5.61 12.97
CA LEU A 48 1.39 -4.77 12.53
C LEU A 48 0.67 -5.35 11.31
N MET A 49 1.42 -5.96 10.38
CA MET A 49 0.85 -6.65 9.24
C MET A 49 -0.01 -7.84 9.65
N VAL A 50 0.47 -8.67 10.59
CA VAL A 50 -0.30 -9.82 11.09
C VAL A 50 -1.55 -9.34 11.85
N LEU A 51 -1.43 -8.32 12.69
CA LEU A 51 -2.58 -7.70 13.38
C LEU A 51 -3.63 -7.17 12.40
N GLU A 52 -3.21 -6.50 11.32
CA GLU A 52 -4.10 -6.00 10.27
C GLU A 52 -4.95 -7.12 9.67
N VAL A 53 -4.31 -8.26 9.36
CA VAL A 53 -4.99 -9.42 8.77
C VAL A 53 -5.93 -10.07 9.77
N LEU A 54 -5.46 -10.35 10.99
CA LEU A 54 -6.28 -11.00 12.03
C LEU A 54 -7.53 -10.18 12.36
N ARG A 55 -7.40 -8.85 12.47
CA ARG A 55 -8.53 -7.96 12.76
C ARG A 55 -9.58 -7.98 11.67
N GLU A 56 -9.13 -7.97 10.41
CA GLU A 56 -10.03 -7.99 9.25
C GLU A 56 -10.72 -9.35 9.11
N GLU A 57 -10.01 -10.47 9.34
CA GLU A 57 -10.61 -11.81 9.33
C GLU A 57 -11.67 -11.98 10.42
N SER A 58 -11.32 -11.68 11.67
CA SER A 58 -12.27 -11.80 12.80
C SER A 58 -13.47 -10.88 12.62
N GLY A 59 -13.25 -9.65 12.18
CA GLY A 59 -14.34 -8.71 11.92
C GLY A 59 -15.27 -9.18 10.79
N ARG A 60 -14.74 -9.84 9.74
CA ARG A 60 -15.56 -10.38 8.65
C ARG A 60 -16.42 -11.55 9.10
N GLU A 61 -15.87 -12.44 9.92
CA GLU A 61 -16.62 -13.57 10.49
C GLU A 61 -17.73 -13.08 11.41
N LEU A 62 -17.43 -12.14 12.31
CA LEU A 62 -18.41 -11.57 13.22
C LEU A 62 -19.48 -10.77 12.46
N ALA A 63 -19.10 -9.96 11.48
CA ALA A 63 -20.05 -9.24 10.63
C ALA A 63 -20.92 -10.18 9.78
N ALA A 64 -20.39 -11.33 9.36
CA ALA A 64 -21.19 -12.34 8.66
C ALA A 64 -22.18 -13.01 9.60
N LYS A 65 -21.75 -13.33 10.82
CA LYS A 65 -22.61 -13.90 11.87
C LYS A 65 -23.73 -12.94 12.28
N ALA A 66 -23.41 -11.68 12.52
CA ALA A 66 -24.41 -10.66 12.85
C ALA A 66 -25.45 -10.52 11.73
N ARG A 67 -25.01 -10.46 10.45
CA ARG A 67 -25.93 -10.45 9.29
C ARG A 67 -26.85 -11.67 9.25
N PHE A 68 -26.34 -12.86 9.55
CA PHE A 68 -27.15 -14.08 9.61
C PHE A 68 -28.19 -14.01 10.74
N ASN A 69 -27.82 -13.41 11.87
CA ASN A 69 -28.68 -13.22 13.03
C ASN A 69 -29.61 -12.00 12.93
N GLN A 70 -29.53 -11.20 11.87
CA GLN A 70 -30.22 -9.91 11.74
C GLN A 70 -29.82 -8.88 12.82
N GLU A 71 -28.58 -8.98 13.31
CA GLU A 71 -27.97 -8.07 14.26
C GLU A 71 -27.09 -7.04 13.52
N GLU A 72 -26.90 -5.87 14.13
CA GLU A 72 -25.93 -4.88 13.67
C GLU A 72 -24.51 -5.25 14.12
N PHE A 73 -23.52 -4.97 13.28
CA PHE A 73 -22.11 -5.17 13.63
C PHE A 73 -21.36 -3.84 13.55
N ASP A 74 -20.86 -3.36 14.70
CA ASP A 74 -20.06 -2.16 14.76
C ASP A 74 -18.56 -2.46 14.54
N TRP A 75 -18.06 -2.04 13.37
CA TRP A 75 -16.65 -2.14 13.03
C TRP A 75 -15.75 -1.29 13.94
N ASN A 76 -16.22 -0.17 14.46
CA ASN A 76 -15.43 0.72 15.31
C ASN A 76 -15.23 0.13 16.71
N GLU A 77 -16.29 -0.45 17.27
CA GLU A 77 -16.24 -1.18 18.55
C GLU A 77 -15.27 -2.36 18.43
N HIS A 78 -15.49 -3.25 17.46
CA HIS A 78 -14.59 -4.38 17.20
C HIS A 78 -13.14 -3.96 17.02
N ASN A 79 -12.88 -2.90 16.25
CA ASN A 79 -11.52 -2.41 16.04
C ASN A 79 -10.88 -1.83 17.32
N THR A 80 -11.68 -1.34 18.26
CA THR A 80 -11.21 -0.79 19.54
C THR A 80 -10.87 -1.91 20.49
N GLU A 81 -11.79 -2.86 20.68
CA GLU A 81 -11.59 -4.05 21.50
C GLU A 81 -10.41 -4.89 20.99
N PHE A 82 -10.37 -5.17 19.68
CA PHE A 82 -9.27 -5.93 19.08
C PHE A 82 -7.91 -5.27 19.31
N ARG A 83 -7.83 -3.93 19.26
CA ARG A 83 -6.57 -3.24 19.56
C ARG A 83 -6.20 -3.44 21.03
N GLN A 84 -7.14 -3.29 21.96
CA GLN A 84 -6.89 -3.46 23.39
C GLN A 84 -6.42 -4.89 23.69
N ASP A 85 -7.13 -5.90 23.21
CA ASP A 85 -6.84 -7.32 23.49
C ASP A 85 -5.47 -7.76 22.98
N TYR A 86 -5.02 -7.20 21.85
CA TYR A 86 -3.78 -7.61 21.19
C TYR A 86 -2.67 -6.55 21.22
N THR A 87 -2.79 -5.51 22.06
CA THR A 87 -1.84 -4.36 22.08
C THR A 87 -0.40 -4.84 22.28
N ASP A 88 -0.18 -5.78 23.20
CA ASP A 88 1.16 -6.23 23.61
C ASP A 88 1.50 -7.66 23.12
N THR A 89 0.62 -8.31 22.37
CA THR A 89 0.83 -9.69 21.92
C THR A 89 2.03 -9.79 20.97
N PRO A 90 3.01 -10.69 21.22
CA PRO A 90 4.17 -10.83 20.37
C PRO A 90 3.84 -11.50 19.02
N ILE A 91 4.67 -11.25 18.02
CA ILE A 91 4.44 -11.75 16.64
C ILE A 91 4.31 -13.29 16.56
N ASN A 92 5.04 -14.03 17.38
CA ASN A 92 5.00 -15.49 17.37
C ASN A 92 3.63 -16.03 17.78
N GLU A 93 2.99 -15.40 18.77
CA GLU A 93 1.64 -15.75 19.20
C GLU A 93 0.59 -15.35 18.16
N LEU A 94 0.74 -14.17 17.56
CA LEU A 94 -0.13 -13.73 16.48
C LEU A 94 -0.07 -14.68 15.27
N LEU A 95 1.12 -15.17 14.90
CA LEU A 95 1.26 -16.19 13.85
C LEU A 95 0.64 -17.53 14.25
N ALA A 96 0.72 -17.90 15.53
CA ALA A 96 0.03 -19.10 16.02
C ALA A 96 -1.49 -18.98 15.91
N TYR A 97 -2.07 -17.81 16.23
CA TYR A 97 -3.49 -17.54 16.02
C TYR A 97 -3.88 -17.53 14.54
N ALA A 98 -3.07 -16.88 13.69
CA ALA A 98 -3.30 -16.86 12.24
C ALA A 98 -3.34 -18.27 11.64
N LYS A 99 -2.45 -19.15 12.10
CA LYS A 99 -2.44 -20.56 11.71
C LYS A 99 -3.64 -21.32 12.25
N ARG A 100 -3.93 -21.17 13.55
CA ARG A 100 -4.98 -21.93 14.25
C ARG A 100 -6.38 -21.61 13.73
N PHE A 101 -6.70 -20.34 13.57
CA PHE A 101 -8.07 -19.90 13.25
C PHE A 101 -8.29 -19.72 11.74
N TYR A 102 -7.26 -19.32 10.99
CA TYR A 102 -7.41 -18.94 9.58
C TYR A 102 -6.56 -19.77 8.62
N GLY A 103 -5.85 -20.79 9.12
CA GLY A 103 -5.02 -21.68 8.30
C GLY A 103 -3.80 -20.99 7.66
N LEU A 104 -3.42 -19.79 8.12
CA LEU A 104 -2.29 -19.03 7.58
C LEU A 104 -0.99 -19.57 8.18
N LYS A 105 -0.30 -20.43 7.43
CA LYS A 105 0.80 -21.28 7.95
C LYS A 105 2.07 -20.50 8.29
N ASP A 106 2.30 -19.38 7.61
CA ASP A 106 3.52 -18.59 7.68
C ASP A 106 3.25 -17.12 7.28
N LEU A 107 4.30 -16.31 7.32
CA LEU A 107 4.23 -14.89 6.95
C LEU A 107 3.87 -14.65 5.48
N ASP A 108 4.19 -15.58 4.57
CA ASP A 108 3.86 -15.42 3.16
C ASP A 108 2.36 -15.64 2.93
N ALA A 109 1.76 -16.63 3.59
CA ALA A 109 0.31 -16.80 3.61
C ALA A 109 -0.40 -15.55 4.17
N VAL A 110 0.14 -14.92 5.23
CA VAL A 110 -0.38 -13.66 5.77
C VAL A 110 -0.27 -12.53 4.76
N ARG A 111 0.86 -12.41 4.04
CA ARG A 111 1.06 -11.38 3.00
C ARG A 111 0.08 -11.52 1.86
N GLU A 112 -0.13 -12.75 1.38
CA GLU A 112 -1.11 -13.02 0.31
C GLU A 112 -2.53 -12.72 0.79
N ARG A 113 -2.88 -13.09 2.02
CA ARG A 113 -4.19 -12.75 2.57
C ARG A 113 -4.39 -11.23 2.65
N ARG A 114 -3.39 -10.50 3.11
CA ARG A 114 -3.42 -9.03 3.17
C ARG A 114 -3.61 -8.41 1.78
N LYS A 115 -2.96 -8.95 0.75
CA LYS A 115 -3.16 -8.49 -0.65
C LYS A 115 -4.62 -8.69 -1.07
N ALA A 116 -5.20 -9.86 -0.77
CA ALA A 116 -6.60 -10.16 -1.07
C ALA A 116 -7.55 -9.18 -0.35
N HIS A 117 -7.32 -8.86 0.93
CA HIS A 117 -8.12 -7.87 1.66
C HIS A 117 -8.09 -6.49 1.00
N LYS A 118 -6.91 -6.04 0.56
CA LYS A 118 -6.76 -4.76 -0.13
C LYS A 118 -7.49 -4.74 -1.46
N GLN A 119 -7.42 -5.81 -2.23
CA GLN A 119 -8.15 -5.95 -3.49
C GLN A 119 -9.66 -5.90 -3.27
N GLN A 120 -10.18 -6.63 -2.27
CA GLN A 120 -11.61 -6.59 -1.92
C GLN A 120 -12.06 -5.20 -1.45
N ARG A 121 -11.20 -4.47 -0.72
CA ARG A 121 -11.49 -3.09 -0.32
C ARG A 121 -11.53 -2.16 -1.53
N ALA A 122 -10.58 -2.29 -2.45
CA ALA A 122 -10.55 -1.49 -3.68
C ALA A 122 -11.76 -1.76 -4.58
N ALA A 123 -12.17 -3.03 -4.74
CA ALA A 123 -13.35 -3.40 -5.50
C ALA A 123 -14.63 -2.73 -4.95
N ARG A 124 -14.83 -2.75 -3.63
CA ARG A 124 -15.99 -2.09 -2.98
C ARG A 124 -16.04 -0.58 -3.25
N PHE A 125 -14.89 0.10 -3.27
CA PHE A 125 -14.85 1.52 -3.59
C PHE A 125 -15.15 1.80 -5.07
N ALA A 126 -14.69 0.94 -5.97
CA ALA A 126 -14.96 1.07 -7.40
C ALA A 126 -16.45 0.84 -7.73
N GLU A 127 -17.13 -0.07 -7.02
CA GLU A 127 -18.58 -0.32 -7.19
C GLU A 127 -19.47 0.78 -6.60
N ALA A 128 -18.95 1.55 -5.63
CA ALA A 128 -19.67 2.64 -4.97
C ALA A 128 -19.46 4.02 -5.62
N SER A 129 -18.64 4.09 -6.68
CA SER A 129 -18.33 5.32 -7.45
C SER A 129 -19.12 5.35 -8.76
#